data_AF-A0A1Y3AQD8-F1
#
_entry.id   AF-A0A1Y3AQD8-F1
#
_cell.length_a   1.000
_cell.length_b   1.000
_cell.length_c   1.000
_cell.angle_alpha   90.00
_cell.angle_beta   90.00
_cell.angle_gamma   90.00
#
_symmetry.space_group_name_H-M   'P 1'
#
loop_
_entity.id
_entity.type
_entity.pdbx_description
1 polymer ?
#
loop_
_entity_poly.entity_id
_entity_poly.type
_entity_poly.pdbx_seq_one_letter_code
_entity_poly.pdbx_strand_id
1 'polypeptide(L)'
;MNLFNKVFVLAKGGVCIYSGRPEDMRNNLKQKINIEFEMEKPPIEKYLEIACKGIRNDLVRRLADSTLYEEHETIDSLVDNLKFQSNGIRQRRKQFEFGDLSLQLYRMFMITFVAEYRNFLMQFPFFFFMITITATFFDQNITHTEVCYSFDHDGTELLNVTCRDKLHAEALTENHKMNQWLNLTLISISIMCMSSLFFNPLLKVFRNEHRNQWYSLGTFYCSFTIVRFIEMTIVACFIGTVAYFSIDHLYIDHYQMNWYRFGNFIYFIWLNNCFQQSFGYLICLIFLDKVEVAVLTSYLLVISEQFFTGYMFNPYKMKNMPSLFLRLSELLSFKTSSDGLMYTIYALNRCEDETNVSFVLDDFGVNVKTVYNDSYFLMINIILVRLLSFIIMIFHFSGFIKTINFKKSTKSDSIKSINYGELSSSEENIENLNKTVRIKKEEELGFEDFSRNKIIVAW
;
A
#
# COMPACT_ATOMS: atom_id res chain seq x y z
N MET A 1 28.82 -37.62 9.08
CA MET A 1 28.00 -36.89 8.09
C MET A 1 26.67 -37.64 7.86
N ASN A 2 25.98 -38.07 8.93
CA ASN A 2 24.87 -39.05 8.83
C ASN A 2 23.48 -38.41 9.05
N LEU A 3 23.37 -37.09 8.89
CA LEU A 3 22.12 -36.35 9.09
C LEU A 3 21.23 -36.31 7.85
N PHE A 4 21.78 -36.60 6.66
CA PHE A 4 21.08 -36.48 5.38
C PHE A 4 20.97 -37.82 4.66
N ASN A 5 19.76 -38.17 4.24
CA ASN A 5 19.52 -39.37 3.43
C ASN A 5 20.00 -39.20 1.98
N LYS A 6 19.94 -37.99 1.42
CA LYS A 6 20.40 -37.66 0.06
C LYS A 6 20.87 -36.21 0.02
N VAL A 7 21.93 -35.94 -0.73
CA VAL A 7 22.53 -34.63 -0.96
C VAL A 7 22.53 -34.37 -2.46
N PHE A 8 22.18 -33.15 -2.83
CA PHE A 8 22.21 -32.67 -4.21
C PHE A 8 23.13 -31.47 -4.30
N VAL A 9 24.02 -31.46 -5.29
CA VAL A 9 24.90 -30.31 -5.55
C VAL A 9 24.59 -29.73 -6.92
N LEU A 10 24.24 -28.44 -6.94
CA LEU A 10 23.95 -27.68 -8.16
C LEU A 10 25.16 -26.78 -8.49
N ALA A 11 25.60 -26.83 -9.74
CA ALA A 11 26.63 -25.94 -10.26
C ALA A 11 26.06 -24.62 -10.80
N LYS A 12 26.93 -23.62 -10.93
CA LYS A 12 26.61 -22.33 -11.55
C LYS A 12 26.12 -22.55 -12.99
N GLY A 13 24.83 -22.29 -13.22
CA GLY A 13 24.12 -22.64 -14.46
C GLY A 13 22.89 -23.52 -14.22
N GLY A 14 22.64 -23.97 -12.99
CA GLY A 14 21.44 -24.71 -12.62
C GLY A 14 21.49 -26.21 -12.95
N VAL A 15 22.67 -26.76 -13.25
CA VAL A 15 22.89 -28.18 -13.54
C VAL A 15 23.28 -28.95 -12.27
N CYS A 16 22.73 -30.14 -12.09
CA CYS A 16 23.06 -31.03 -10.98
C CYS A 16 24.34 -31.79 -11.29
N ILE A 17 25.35 -31.71 -10.41
CA ILE A 17 26.65 -32.39 -10.57
C ILE A 17 26.84 -33.57 -9.60
N TYR A 18 25.94 -33.70 -8.63
CA TYR A 18 25.92 -34.84 -7.71
C TYR A 18 24.54 -35.01 -7.11
N SER A 19 24.12 -36.26 -6.97
CA SER A 19 22.87 -36.67 -6.35
C SER A 19 23.06 -38.04 -5.71
N GLY A 20 23.05 -38.13 -4.38
CA GLY A 20 23.35 -39.39 -3.69
C GLY A 20 23.54 -39.26 -2.18
N ARG A 21 23.95 -40.34 -1.51
CA ARG A 21 24.19 -40.34 -0.06
C ARG A 21 25.51 -39.62 0.27
N PRO A 22 25.61 -38.90 1.39
CA PRO A 22 26.85 -38.21 1.79
C PRO A 22 28.10 -39.11 1.80
N GLU A 23 27.94 -40.39 2.15
CA GLU A 23 29.01 -41.39 2.22
C GLU A 23 29.62 -41.69 0.84
N ASP A 24 28.81 -41.63 -0.21
CA ASP A 24 29.22 -41.97 -1.58
C ASP A 24 29.92 -40.83 -2.30
N MET A 25 29.86 -39.60 -1.75
CA MET A 25 30.43 -38.41 -2.39
C MET A 25 31.92 -38.57 -2.70
N ARG A 26 32.70 -39.13 -1.77
CA ARG A 26 34.15 -39.30 -1.95
C ARG A 26 34.45 -40.37 -3.02
N ASN A 27 33.68 -41.45 -3.04
CA ASN A 27 33.85 -42.52 -4.02
C ASN A 27 33.44 -42.05 -5.43
N ASN A 28 32.38 -41.26 -5.53
CA ASN A 28 31.88 -40.71 -6.79
C ASN A 28 32.90 -39.75 -7.44
N LEU A 29 33.51 -38.84 -6.66
CA LEU A 29 34.57 -37.95 -7.17
C LEU A 29 35.80 -38.72 -7.66
N LYS A 30 36.20 -39.76 -6.91
CA LYS A 30 37.33 -40.63 -7.30
C LYS A 30 37.04 -41.35 -8.61
N GLN A 31 35.87 -41.97 -8.74
CA GLN A 31 35.51 -42.75 -9.94
C GLN A 31 35.34 -41.89 -11.18
N LYS A 32 34.75 -40.70 -11.06
CA LYS A 32 34.35 -39.89 -12.23
C LYS A 32 35.39 -38.88 -12.69
N ILE A 33 36.22 -38.37 -11.78
CA ILE A 33 37.19 -37.30 -12.08
C ILE A 33 38.64 -37.73 -11.80
N ASN A 34 38.84 -38.91 -11.18
CA ASN A 34 40.16 -39.44 -10.89
C ASN A 34 41.04 -38.49 -10.05
N ILE A 35 40.42 -37.73 -9.14
CA ILE A 35 41.11 -36.84 -8.19
C ILE A 35 41.38 -37.63 -6.91
N GLU A 36 42.66 -37.80 -6.57
CA GLU A 36 43.07 -38.32 -5.25
C GLU A 36 42.84 -37.27 -4.17
N PHE A 37 42.28 -37.70 -3.04
CA PHE A 37 41.90 -36.81 -1.93
C PHE A 37 42.84 -36.99 -0.75
N GLU A 38 43.35 -35.88 -0.22
CA GLU A 38 43.85 -35.79 1.16
C GLU A 38 42.70 -36.15 2.12
N MET A 39 42.94 -37.07 3.05
CA MET A 39 41.87 -37.60 3.92
C MET A 39 41.21 -36.53 4.79
N GLU A 40 41.89 -35.41 5.05
CA GLU A 40 41.45 -34.34 5.94
C GLU A 40 40.36 -33.43 5.37
N LYS A 41 40.22 -33.31 4.04
CA LYS A 41 39.21 -32.40 3.45
C LYS A 41 37.86 -33.09 3.24
N PRO A 42 36.74 -32.46 3.64
CA PRO A 42 35.41 -33.00 3.42
C PRO A 42 35.06 -32.96 1.92
N PRO A 43 34.45 -34.02 1.35
CA PRO A 43 34.23 -34.13 -0.09
C PRO A 43 33.28 -33.06 -0.65
N ILE A 44 32.38 -32.52 0.19
CA ILE A 44 31.43 -31.46 -0.20
C ILE A 44 32.14 -30.17 -0.61
N GLU A 45 33.24 -29.79 0.04
CA GLU A 45 33.98 -28.57 -0.29
C GLU A 45 34.56 -28.65 -1.71
N LYS A 46 35.01 -29.84 -2.12
CA LYS A 46 35.54 -30.02 -3.48
C LYS A 46 34.45 -29.98 -4.54
N TYR A 47 33.28 -30.55 -4.24
CA TYR A 47 32.12 -30.40 -5.11
C TYR A 47 31.71 -28.93 -5.25
N LEU A 48 31.75 -28.14 -4.17
CA LEU A 48 31.48 -26.70 -4.23
C LEU A 48 32.54 -25.94 -5.06
N GLU A 49 33.83 -26.27 -4.90
CA GLU A 49 34.90 -25.69 -5.71
C GLU A 49 34.68 -25.96 -7.22
N ILE A 50 34.28 -27.19 -7.57
CA ILE A 50 33.97 -27.57 -8.94
C ILE A 50 32.69 -26.85 -9.42
N ALA A 51 31.64 -26.81 -8.60
CA ALA A 51 30.37 -26.13 -8.89
C ALA A 51 30.56 -24.64 -9.24
N CYS A 52 31.52 -23.97 -8.59
CA CYS A 52 31.85 -22.57 -8.84
C CYS A 52 32.51 -22.30 -10.20
N LYS A 53 33.16 -23.31 -10.83
CA LYS A 53 33.81 -23.16 -12.15
C LYS A 53 32.81 -22.96 -13.31
N GLY A 54 31.53 -23.29 -13.07
CA GLY A 54 30.42 -23.04 -13.99
C GLY A 54 30.29 -24.04 -15.15
N ILE A 55 29.15 -23.95 -15.84
CA ILE A 55 28.67 -24.92 -16.84
C ILE A 55 29.57 -25.13 -18.09
N ARG A 56 30.52 -24.21 -18.33
CA ARG A 56 31.50 -24.33 -19.43
C ARG A 56 32.68 -25.22 -19.06
N ASN A 57 32.89 -25.53 -17.78
CA ASN A 57 34.02 -26.33 -17.34
C ASN A 57 33.77 -27.83 -17.61
N ASP A 58 34.74 -28.51 -18.22
CA ASP A 58 34.61 -29.93 -18.57
C ASP A 58 34.37 -30.84 -17.36
N LEU A 59 34.89 -30.49 -16.19
CA LEU A 59 34.66 -31.27 -14.96
C LEU A 59 33.19 -31.18 -14.53
N VAL A 60 32.58 -30.00 -14.65
CA VAL A 60 31.17 -29.78 -14.33
C VAL A 60 30.28 -30.54 -15.32
N ARG A 61 30.62 -30.54 -16.60
CA ARG A 61 29.88 -31.26 -17.65
C ARG A 61 29.93 -32.76 -17.46
N ARG A 62 31.14 -33.32 -17.27
CA ARG A 62 31.31 -34.77 -17.02
C ARG A 62 30.53 -35.23 -15.80
N LEU A 63 30.58 -34.47 -14.71
CA LEU A 63 29.80 -34.77 -13.51
C LEU A 63 28.30 -34.64 -13.75
N ALA A 64 27.86 -33.59 -14.45
CA ALA A 64 26.45 -33.36 -14.70
C ALA A 64 25.83 -34.41 -15.63
N ASP A 65 26.51 -34.76 -16.72
CA ASP A 65 26.07 -35.80 -17.64
C ASP A 65 26.02 -37.15 -16.93
N SER A 66 27.09 -37.52 -16.21
CA SER A 66 27.12 -38.77 -15.46
C SER A 66 26.04 -38.85 -14.37
N THR A 67 25.78 -37.75 -13.66
CA THR A 67 24.70 -37.69 -12.66
C THR A 67 23.32 -37.79 -13.31
N LEU A 68 23.14 -37.19 -14.50
CA LEU A 68 21.90 -37.29 -15.26
C LEU A 68 21.63 -38.71 -15.74
N TYR A 69 22.65 -39.43 -16.23
CA TYR A 69 22.51 -40.84 -16.59
C TYR A 69 22.15 -41.72 -15.38
N GLU A 70 22.83 -41.55 -14.25
CA GLU A 70 22.56 -42.31 -13.02
C GLU A 70 21.16 -42.04 -12.45
N GLU A 71 20.74 -40.76 -12.40
CA GLU A 71 19.39 -40.41 -11.94
C GLU A 71 18.31 -40.90 -12.91
N HIS A 72 18.56 -40.89 -14.22
CA HIS A 72 17.61 -41.44 -15.19
C HIS A 72 17.45 -42.96 -15.01
N GLU A 73 18.55 -43.70 -14.90
CA GLU A 73 18.51 -45.15 -14.69
C GLU A 73 17.78 -45.54 -13.39
N THR A 74 18.07 -44.81 -12.31
CA THR A 74 17.39 -45.03 -11.02
C THR A 74 15.91 -44.65 -11.07
N ILE A 75 15.54 -43.53 -11.69
CA ILE A 75 14.14 -43.12 -11.85
C ILE A 75 13.38 -44.09 -12.74
N ASP A 76 13.91 -44.50 -13.89
CA ASP A 76 13.27 -45.42 -14.83
C ASP A 76 12.89 -46.76 -14.20
N SER A 77 13.76 -47.26 -13.31
CA SER A 77 13.49 -48.48 -12.54
C SER A 77 12.30 -48.31 -11.56
N LEU A 78 12.03 -47.08 -11.12
CA LEU A 78 11.00 -46.73 -10.14
C LEU A 78 9.72 -46.16 -10.78
N VAL A 79 9.73 -45.76 -12.06
CA VAL A 79 8.60 -45.12 -12.75
C VAL A 79 7.31 -45.94 -12.66
N ASP A 80 7.38 -47.26 -12.73
CA ASP A 80 6.19 -48.13 -12.64
C ASP A 80 5.58 -48.16 -11.23
N ASN A 81 6.41 -47.95 -10.20
CA ASN A 81 5.98 -47.92 -8.80
C ASN A 81 5.45 -46.53 -8.39
N LEU A 82 5.65 -45.51 -9.22
CA LEU A 82 5.23 -44.14 -8.96
C LEU A 82 3.85 -43.86 -9.56
N LYS A 83 2.93 -43.34 -8.74
CA LYS A 83 1.63 -42.87 -9.23
C LYS A 83 1.78 -41.46 -9.79
N PHE A 84 1.50 -41.31 -11.09
CA PHE A 84 1.49 -40.00 -11.73
C PHE A 84 0.36 -39.13 -11.18
N GLN A 85 0.71 -37.94 -10.69
CA GLN A 85 -0.24 -36.94 -10.23
C GLN A 85 -0.35 -35.83 -11.27
N SER A 86 -1.40 -35.88 -12.11
CA SER A 86 -1.60 -34.96 -13.26
C SER A 86 -1.63 -33.48 -12.88
N ASN A 87 -2.07 -33.18 -11.65
CA ASN A 87 -2.19 -31.81 -11.15
C ASN A 87 -1.04 -31.44 -10.21
N GLY A 88 0.04 -32.24 -10.17
CA GLY A 88 1.14 -32.09 -9.22
C GLY A 88 0.68 -32.16 -7.76
N ILE A 89 1.52 -31.70 -6.82
CA ILE A 89 1.10 -31.49 -5.43
C ILE A 89 -0.04 -30.47 -5.47
N ARG A 90 -1.24 -30.87 -5.04
CA ARG A 90 -2.41 -29.97 -4.93
C ARG A 90 -2.07 -28.86 -3.93
N GLN A 91 -1.60 -27.73 -4.44
CA GLN A 91 -1.58 -26.47 -3.69
C GLN A 91 -3.02 -25.97 -3.57
N ARG A 92 -3.81 -26.56 -2.67
CA ARG A 92 -5.15 -26.06 -2.37
C ARG A 92 -5.00 -24.72 -1.66
N ARG A 93 -5.24 -23.62 -2.38
CA ARG A 93 -5.45 -22.32 -1.75
C ARG A 93 -6.62 -22.46 -0.77
N LYS A 94 -6.40 -22.04 0.48
CA LYS A 94 -7.45 -22.05 1.49
C LYS A 94 -8.57 -21.12 1.04
N GLN A 95 -9.80 -21.63 1.03
CA GLN A 95 -10.97 -20.84 0.69
C GLN A 95 -11.31 -19.87 1.84
N PHE A 96 -12.18 -18.91 1.56
CA PHE A 96 -12.64 -17.99 2.58
C PHE A 96 -13.48 -18.75 3.62
N GLU A 97 -13.00 -18.79 4.86
CA GLU A 97 -13.71 -19.39 6.00
C GLU A 97 -13.99 -18.32 7.06
N PHE A 98 -15.19 -18.33 7.63
CA PHE A 98 -15.57 -17.36 8.69
C PHE A 98 -14.79 -17.55 10.00
N GLY A 99 -14.36 -18.78 10.29
CA GLY A 99 -13.48 -19.05 11.43
C GLY A 99 -12.14 -18.33 11.29
N ASP A 100 -11.53 -18.39 10.10
CA ASP A 100 -10.30 -17.66 9.79
C ASP A 100 -10.49 -16.14 9.85
N LEU A 101 -11.65 -15.64 9.40
CA LEU A 101 -11.96 -14.21 9.48
C LEU A 101 -12.01 -13.75 10.93
N SER A 102 -12.66 -14.51 11.80
CA SER A 102 -12.78 -14.17 13.22
C SER A 102 -11.42 -14.18 13.90
N LEU A 103 -10.59 -15.20 13.62
CA LEU A 103 -9.22 -15.28 14.14
C LEU A 103 -8.36 -14.12 13.64
N GLN A 104 -8.45 -13.80 12.34
CA GLN A 104 -7.68 -12.69 11.78
C GLN A 104 -8.16 -11.31 12.23
N LEU A 105 -9.47 -11.15 12.48
CA LEU A 105 -10.02 -9.93 13.06
C LEU A 105 -9.46 -9.73 14.47
N TYR A 106 -9.47 -10.79 15.30
CA TYR A 106 -8.86 -10.75 16.62
C TYR A 106 -7.36 -10.43 16.55
N ARG A 107 -6.62 -11.11 15.67
CA ARG A 107 -5.19 -10.87 15.48
C ARG A 107 -4.90 -9.43 15.06
N MET A 108 -5.62 -8.92 14.06
CA MET A 108 -5.44 -7.55 13.58
C MET A 108 -5.79 -6.52 14.65
N PHE A 109 -6.83 -6.79 15.45
CA PHE A 109 -7.18 -5.96 16.59
C PHE A 109 -6.05 -5.92 17.63
N MET A 110 -5.49 -7.08 17.99
CA MET A 110 -4.36 -7.16 18.91
C MET A 110 -3.11 -6.47 18.35
N ILE A 111 -2.84 -6.58 17.04
CA ILE A 111 -1.70 -5.88 16.43
C ILE A 111 -1.89 -4.37 16.52
N THR A 112 -3.03 -3.84 16.06
CA THR A 112 -3.27 -2.41 16.00
C THR A 112 -3.37 -1.76 17.38
N PHE A 113 -4.14 -2.34 18.31
CA PHE A 113 -4.45 -1.70 19.59
C PHE A 113 -3.54 -2.12 20.75
N VAL A 114 -2.93 -3.32 20.69
CA VAL A 114 -2.10 -3.85 21.80
C VAL A 114 -0.63 -3.86 21.46
N ALA A 115 -0.23 -4.41 20.31
CA ALA A 115 1.18 -4.48 19.93
C ALA A 115 1.71 -3.11 19.50
N GLU A 116 0.95 -2.39 18.66
CA GLU A 116 1.30 -1.07 18.13
C GLU A 116 0.63 0.09 18.90
N TYR A 117 0.22 -0.14 20.16
CA TYR A 117 -0.51 0.85 20.96
C TYR A 117 0.20 2.22 21.03
N ARG A 118 1.54 2.22 21.02
CA ARG A 118 2.34 3.45 21.00
C ARG A 118 2.10 4.28 19.75
N ASN A 119 2.06 3.64 18.58
CA ASN A 119 1.81 4.34 17.32
C ASN A 119 0.40 4.91 17.28
N PHE A 120 -0.58 4.16 17.77
CA PHE A 120 -1.96 4.63 17.91
C PHE A 120 -2.06 5.83 18.87
N LEU A 121 -1.49 5.72 20.09
CA LEU A 121 -1.54 6.79 21.08
C LEU A 121 -0.78 8.04 20.65
N MET A 122 0.31 7.92 19.89
CA MET A 122 1.09 9.06 19.38
C MET A 122 0.35 9.89 18.32
N GLN A 123 -0.71 9.36 17.70
CA GLN A 123 -1.53 10.13 16.75
C GLN A 123 -2.30 11.27 17.44
N PHE A 124 -2.80 11.06 18.67
CA PHE A 124 -3.55 12.06 19.42
C PHE A 124 -2.75 13.35 19.72
N PRO A 125 -1.58 13.29 20.37
CA PRO A 125 -0.78 14.49 20.61
C PRO A 125 -0.32 15.12 19.29
N PHE A 126 0.01 14.31 18.26
CA PHE A 126 0.40 14.83 16.95
C PHE A 126 -0.70 15.72 16.34
N PHE A 127 -1.94 15.22 16.24
CA PHE A 127 -3.04 16.02 15.70
C PHE A 127 -3.43 17.17 16.62
N PHE A 128 -3.37 16.99 17.94
CA PHE A 128 -3.61 18.07 18.90
C PHE A 128 -2.66 19.24 18.66
N PHE A 129 -1.36 19.01 18.68
CA PHE A 129 -0.38 20.07 18.44
C PHE A 129 -0.50 20.68 17.06
N MET A 130 -0.71 19.87 16.01
CA MET A 130 -0.86 20.37 14.65
C MET A 130 -2.05 21.34 14.52
N ILE A 131 -3.22 20.97 15.05
CA ILE A 131 -4.43 21.80 15.00
C ILE A 131 -4.26 23.04 15.87
N THR A 132 -3.74 22.91 17.10
CA THR A 132 -3.53 24.05 17.99
C THR A 132 -2.53 25.05 17.40
N ILE A 133 -1.40 24.58 16.85
CA ILE A 133 -0.42 25.45 16.17
C ILE A 133 -1.08 26.16 15.00
N THR A 134 -1.87 25.44 14.19
CA THR A 134 -2.59 26.03 13.06
C THR A 134 -3.54 27.13 13.54
N ALA A 135 -4.33 26.87 14.58
CA ALA A 135 -5.26 27.83 15.15
C ALA A 135 -4.56 29.09 15.71
N THR A 136 -3.32 28.99 16.22
CA THR A 136 -2.59 30.17 16.73
C THR A 136 -2.18 31.18 15.66
N PHE A 137 -2.12 30.79 14.38
CA PHE A 137 -1.82 31.72 13.28
C PHE A 137 -2.98 32.64 12.94
N PHE A 138 -4.16 32.38 13.48
CA PHE A 138 -5.42 32.97 13.09
C PHE A 138 -6.10 33.62 14.30
N ASP A 139 -6.91 34.66 14.06
CA ASP A 139 -7.69 35.30 15.12
C ASP A 139 -8.75 34.32 15.67
N GLN A 140 -8.96 34.31 16.98
CA GLN A 140 -9.94 33.44 17.62
C GLN A 140 -11.38 33.83 17.24
N ASN A 141 -11.62 35.10 16.87
CA ASN A 141 -12.94 35.65 16.55
C ASN A 141 -13.35 35.48 15.08
N ILE A 142 -12.66 34.63 14.32
CA ILE A 142 -12.88 34.43 12.88
C ILE A 142 -14.31 34.00 12.52
N THR A 143 -15.01 33.36 13.45
CA THR A 143 -16.38 32.86 13.27
C THR A 143 -17.46 33.89 13.63
N HIS A 144 -17.09 35.07 14.13
CA HIS A 144 -18.04 36.06 14.68
C HIS A 144 -18.76 36.88 13.61
N THR A 145 -18.51 36.65 12.32
CA THR A 145 -19.09 37.44 11.23
C THR A 145 -20.59 37.18 11.04
N GLU A 146 -21.36 38.27 10.97
CA GLU A 146 -22.73 38.26 10.46
C GLU A 146 -22.70 38.15 8.94
N VAL A 147 -23.39 37.15 8.39
CA VAL A 147 -23.25 36.72 6.99
C VAL A 147 -24.56 36.67 6.20
N CYS A 148 -25.69 36.93 6.85
CA CYS A 148 -27.01 36.86 6.21
C CYS A 148 -27.36 38.19 5.54
N TYR A 149 -27.87 38.11 4.31
CA TYR A 149 -28.43 39.24 3.58
C TYR A 149 -29.91 38.96 3.28
N SER A 150 -30.79 39.93 3.56
CA SER A 150 -32.21 39.87 3.22
C SER A 150 -32.50 40.43 1.83
N PHE A 151 -33.32 39.74 1.04
CA PHE A 151 -33.75 40.24 -0.28
C PHE A 151 -34.82 41.34 -0.23
N ASP A 152 -35.56 41.48 0.89
CA ASP A 152 -36.83 42.23 0.95
C ASP A 152 -36.78 43.61 1.65
N HIS A 153 -35.61 44.20 1.92
CA HIS A 153 -35.56 45.53 2.54
C HIS A 153 -35.45 46.69 1.53
N ASP A 154 -36.57 47.40 1.37
CA ASP A 154 -36.64 48.78 0.88
C ASP A 154 -35.63 49.66 1.64
N GLY A 155 -34.50 49.94 1.00
CA GLY A 155 -33.72 51.20 1.01
C GLY A 155 -33.35 51.92 2.32
N THR A 156 -33.76 51.47 3.50
CA THR A 156 -33.79 52.31 4.72
C THR A 156 -33.01 51.71 5.89
N GLU A 157 -32.87 50.38 5.99
CA GLU A 157 -32.01 49.72 6.99
C GLU A 157 -30.61 49.35 6.46
N LEU A 158 -30.42 49.32 5.13
CA LEU A 158 -29.10 49.11 4.51
C LEU A 158 -28.13 50.31 4.69
N LEU A 159 -28.60 51.41 5.29
CA LEU A 159 -27.81 52.63 5.52
C LEU A 159 -26.92 52.60 6.77
N ASN A 160 -27.04 51.59 7.64
CA ASN A 160 -26.25 51.52 8.88
C ASN A 160 -25.03 50.59 8.83
N VAL A 161 -24.86 49.77 7.79
CA VAL A 161 -23.65 48.95 7.61
C VAL A 161 -22.61 49.80 6.90
N THR A 162 -21.53 50.17 7.60
CA THR A 162 -20.47 50.92 6.93
C THR A 162 -19.71 50.00 5.97
N CYS A 163 -19.17 50.56 4.89
CA CYS A 163 -18.29 49.81 3.97
C CYS A 163 -17.13 49.13 4.72
N ARG A 164 -16.69 49.72 5.84
CA ARG A 164 -15.66 49.18 6.71
C ARG A 164 -16.10 47.90 7.41
N ASP A 165 -17.35 47.83 7.88
CA ASP A 165 -17.88 46.64 8.55
C ASP A 165 -18.03 45.48 7.58
N LYS A 166 -18.48 45.77 6.34
CA LYS A 166 -18.55 44.77 5.28
C LYS A 166 -17.16 44.24 4.88
N LEU A 167 -16.19 45.14 4.69
CA LEU A 167 -14.81 44.75 4.37
C LEU A 167 -14.17 43.92 5.49
N HIS A 168 -14.48 44.25 6.76
CA HIS A 168 -14.02 43.49 7.91
C HIS A 168 -14.65 42.08 7.97
N ALA A 169 -15.95 41.96 7.69
CA ALA A 169 -16.65 40.67 7.64
C ALA A 169 -16.13 39.78 6.49
N GLU A 170 -15.84 40.36 5.33
CA GLU A 170 -15.21 39.65 4.20
C GLU A 170 -13.81 39.14 4.59
N ALA A 171 -12.98 39.98 5.21
CA ALA A 171 -11.62 39.60 5.64
C ALA A 171 -11.62 38.47 6.68
N LEU A 172 -12.51 38.50 7.68
CA LEU A 172 -12.65 37.43 8.66
C LEU A 172 -13.12 36.12 8.03
N THR A 173 -14.04 36.19 7.06
CA THR A 173 -14.52 35.02 6.32
C THR A 173 -13.41 34.40 5.48
N GLU A 174 -12.59 35.21 4.81
CA GLU A 174 -11.42 34.73 4.07
C GLU A 174 -10.39 34.08 5.00
N ASN A 175 -10.14 34.66 6.18
CA ASN A 175 -9.30 34.05 7.21
C ASN A 175 -9.85 32.70 7.67
N HIS A 176 -11.18 32.55 7.80
CA HIS A 176 -11.82 31.28 8.11
C HIS A 176 -11.59 30.23 7.02
N LYS A 177 -11.81 30.61 5.75
CA LYS A 177 -11.56 29.75 4.59
C LYS A 177 -10.10 29.27 4.57
N MET A 178 -9.16 30.18 4.79
CA MET A 178 -7.73 29.88 4.84
C MET A 178 -7.37 28.93 6.00
N ASN A 179 -7.94 29.15 7.18
CA ASN A 179 -7.72 28.27 8.32
C ASN A 179 -8.30 26.86 8.09
N GLN A 180 -9.53 26.75 7.55
CA GLN A 180 -10.11 25.45 7.21
C GLN A 180 -9.27 24.73 6.15
N TRP A 181 -8.83 25.44 5.12
CA TRP A 181 -7.95 24.91 4.09
C TRP A 181 -6.64 24.35 4.66
N LEU A 182 -5.95 25.13 5.51
CA LEU A 182 -4.68 24.72 6.09
C LEU A 182 -4.87 23.49 6.99
N ASN A 183 -5.89 23.50 7.85
CA ASN A 183 -6.22 22.35 8.71
C ASN A 183 -6.54 21.09 7.89
N LEU A 184 -7.45 21.19 6.92
CA LEU A 184 -7.81 20.06 6.07
C LEU A 184 -6.62 19.52 5.29
N THR A 185 -5.78 20.40 4.74
CA THR A 185 -4.59 20.00 3.98
C THR A 185 -3.62 19.22 4.87
N LEU A 186 -3.28 19.76 6.05
CA LEU A 186 -2.34 19.11 6.96
C LEU A 186 -2.88 17.79 7.51
N ILE A 187 -4.18 17.73 7.84
CA ILE A 187 -4.85 16.50 8.28
C ILE A 187 -4.84 15.47 7.15
N SER A 188 -5.24 15.84 5.94
CA SER A 188 -5.30 14.95 4.78
C SER A 188 -3.92 14.39 4.42
N ILE A 189 -2.88 15.23 4.38
CA ILE A 189 -1.49 14.79 4.16
C ILE A 189 -1.11 13.77 5.23
N SER A 190 -1.36 14.08 6.50
CA SER A 190 -0.97 13.23 7.62
C SER A 190 -1.65 11.87 7.57
N ILE A 191 -2.98 11.84 7.38
CA ILE A 191 -3.76 10.60 7.34
C ILE A 191 -3.34 9.73 6.14
N MET A 192 -3.17 10.33 4.96
CA MET A 192 -2.82 9.57 3.77
C MET A 192 -1.40 8.99 3.87
N CYS A 193 -0.43 9.78 4.33
CA CYS A 193 0.94 9.32 4.57
C CYS A 193 1.03 8.23 5.64
N MET A 194 0.36 8.41 6.78
CA MET A 194 0.31 7.40 7.84
C MET A 194 -0.31 6.09 7.36
N SER A 195 -1.37 6.17 6.56
CA SER A 195 -2.02 4.99 5.97
C SER A 195 -1.08 4.20 5.06
N SER A 196 -0.29 4.88 4.23
CA SER A 196 0.74 4.25 3.40
C SER A 196 1.88 3.64 4.23
N LEU A 197 2.34 4.34 5.28
CA LEU A 197 3.43 3.89 6.14
C LEU A 197 3.08 2.63 6.94
N PHE A 198 1.90 2.59 7.56
CA PHE A 198 1.48 1.46 8.40
C PHE A 198 1.05 0.25 7.57
N PHE A 199 0.57 0.44 6.35
CA PHE A 199 0.11 -0.68 5.52
C PHE A 199 1.27 -1.51 4.94
N ASN A 200 2.38 -0.87 4.56
CA ASN A 200 3.52 -1.56 3.94
C ASN A 200 4.15 -2.71 4.77
N PRO A 201 4.50 -2.55 6.06
CA PRO A 201 5.07 -3.66 6.84
C PRO A 201 4.08 -4.83 6.98
N LEU A 202 2.78 -4.54 7.08
CA LEU A 202 1.73 -5.57 7.11
C LEU A 202 1.67 -6.34 5.79
N LEU A 203 1.82 -5.66 4.65
CA LEU A 203 1.87 -6.30 3.33
C LEU A 203 3.08 -7.23 3.17
N LYS A 204 4.24 -6.89 3.75
CA LYS A 204 5.43 -7.75 3.74
C LYS A 204 5.21 -9.06 4.51
N VAL A 205 4.59 -8.97 5.69
CA VAL A 205 4.21 -10.15 6.48
C VAL A 205 3.16 -10.97 5.73
N PHE A 206 2.12 -10.29 5.23
CA PHE A 206 1.05 -10.92 4.45
C PHE A 206 1.60 -11.70 3.25
N ARG A 207 2.58 -11.16 2.50
CA ARG A 207 3.19 -11.84 1.36
C ARG A 207 3.75 -13.21 1.72
N ASN A 208 4.42 -13.32 2.87
CA ASN A 208 5.00 -14.57 3.34
C ASN A 208 3.92 -15.55 3.82
N GLU A 209 2.94 -15.06 4.58
CA GLU A 209 1.84 -15.90 5.11
C GLU A 209 0.91 -16.39 4.00
N HIS A 210 0.66 -15.56 2.99
CA HIS A 210 -0.10 -15.91 1.80
C HIS A 210 0.63 -16.94 0.93
N ARG A 211 1.96 -16.85 0.80
CA ARG A 211 2.78 -17.88 0.14
C ARG A 211 2.66 -19.24 0.85
N ASN A 212 2.59 -19.22 2.18
CA ASN A 212 2.39 -20.42 3.00
C ASN A 212 0.92 -20.87 3.09
N GLN A 213 -0.01 -20.14 2.46
CA GLN A 213 -1.44 -20.47 2.37
C GLN A 213 -2.15 -20.58 3.73
N TRP A 214 -1.74 -19.79 4.72
CA TRP A 214 -2.33 -19.85 6.06
C TRP A 214 -3.79 -19.36 6.12
N TYR A 215 -4.14 -18.37 5.29
CA TYR A 215 -5.49 -17.82 5.17
C TYR A 215 -5.69 -17.21 3.78
N SER A 216 -6.96 -16.97 3.41
CA SER A 216 -7.30 -16.38 2.12
C SER A 216 -7.01 -14.88 2.06
N LEU A 217 -6.74 -14.34 0.86
CA LEU A 217 -6.57 -12.91 0.62
C LEU A 217 -7.77 -12.08 1.13
N GLY A 218 -8.99 -12.57 0.89
CA GLY A 218 -10.22 -11.89 1.32
C GLY A 218 -10.34 -11.83 2.84
N THR A 219 -9.93 -12.90 3.55
CA THR A 219 -9.92 -12.93 5.01
C THR A 219 -9.03 -11.83 5.60
N PHE A 220 -7.84 -11.66 5.04
CA PHE A 220 -6.92 -10.60 5.46
C PHE A 220 -7.45 -9.21 5.14
N TYR A 221 -7.93 -8.99 3.91
CA TYR A 221 -8.38 -7.67 3.50
C TYR A 221 -9.60 -7.20 4.29
N CYS A 222 -10.58 -8.08 4.53
CA CYS A 222 -11.77 -7.76 5.31
C CYS A 222 -11.43 -7.46 6.77
N SER A 223 -10.61 -8.31 7.42
CA SER A 223 -10.20 -8.09 8.82
C SER A 223 -9.38 -6.80 8.96
N PHE A 224 -8.45 -6.55 8.05
CA PHE A 224 -7.69 -5.30 7.99
C PHE A 224 -8.59 -4.08 7.86
N THR A 225 -9.50 -4.08 6.88
CA THR A 225 -10.39 -2.95 6.59
C THR A 225 -11.30 -2.62 7.77
N ILE A 226 -11.86 -3.63 8.44
CA ILE A 226 -12.75 -3.44 9.59
C ILE A 226 -11.98 -2.83 10.78
N VAL A 227 -10.84 -3.40 11.15
CA VAL A 227 -10.07 -2.92 12.32
C VAL A 227 -9.54 -1.51 12.08
N ARG A 228 -8.99 -1.23 10.90
CA ARG A 228 -8.48 0.11 10.57
C ARG A 228 -9.59 1.14 10.42
N PHE A 229 -10.80 0.74 10.04
CA PHE A 229 -11.97 1.63 10.04
C PHE A 229 -12.37 2.04 11.46
N ILE A 230 -12.30 1.13 12.43
CA ILE A 230 -12.56 1.45 13.85
C ILE A 230 -11.51 2.43 14.37
N GLU A 231 -10.22 2.15 14.12
CA GLU A 231 -9.12 3.05 14.50
C GLU A 231 -9.31 4.45 13.92
N MET A 232 -9.55 4.54 12.60
CA MET A 232 -9.75 5.82 11.90
C MET A 232 -10.96 6.58 12.43
N THR A 233 -12.05 5.88 12.79
CA THR A 233 -13.24 6.54 13.34
C THR A 233 -12.93 7.20 14.68
N ILE A 234 -12.21 6.52 15.57
CA ILE A 234 -11.81 7.08 16.88
C ILE A 234 -10.92 8.31 16.68
N VAL A 235 -9.92 8.21 15.79
CA VAL A 235 -8.98 9.30 15.50
C VAL A 235 -9.68 10.48 14.83
N ALA A 236 -10.57 10.24 13.87
CA ALA A 236 -11.34 11.29 13.20
C ALA A 236 -12.27 12.04 14.17
N CYS A 237 -12.96 11.32 15.06
CA CYS A 237 -13.80 11.95 16.08
C CYS A 237 -12.97 12.86 16.99
N PHE A 238 -11.77 12.43 17.39
CA PHE A 238 -10.85 13.27 18.15
C PHE A 238 -10.40 14.50 17.37
N ILE A 239 -9.94 14.33 16.11
CA ILE A 239 -9.52 15.43 15.23
C ILE A 239 -10.65 16.45 15.07
N GLY A 240 -11.87 16.00 14.75
CA GLY A 240 -13.03 16.87 14.57
C GLY A 240 -13.39 17.62 15.85
N THR A 241 -13.29 16.96 17.01
CA THR A 241 -13.54 17.59 18.32
C THR A 241 -12.50 18.69 18.58
N VAL A 242 -11.21 18.39 18.46
CA VAL A 242 -10.14 19.37 18.71
C VAL A 242 -10.24 20.54 17.72
N ALA A 243 -10.46 20.28 16.43
CA ALA A 243 -10.61 21.32 15.41
C ALA A 243 -11.83 22.23 15.67
N TYR A 244 -12.95 21.67 16.13
CA TYR A 244 -14.15 22.45 16.46
C TYR A 244 -13.89 23.40 17.63
N PHE A 245 -13.23 22.93 18.69
CA PHE A 245 -12.99 23.72 19.90
C PHE A 245 -11.77 24.64 19.83
N SER A 246 -10.87 24.45 18.86
CA SER A 246 -9.67 25.30 18.71
C SER A 246 -10.00 26.71 18.21
N ILE A 247 -11.23 26.90 17.70
CA ILE A 247 -11.75 28.18 17.20
C ILE A 247 -13.08 28.42 17.93
N ASP A 248 -13.48 29.67 18.10
CA ASP A 248 -14.71 30.04 18.82
C ASP A 248 -15.99 29.75 17.99
N HIS A 249 -16.19 28.50 17.55
CA HIS A 249 -17.42 28.06 16.89
C HIS A 249 -18.63 28.09 17.84
N LEU A 250 -18.40 28.11 19.16
CA LEU A 250 -19.46 28.21 20.17
C LEU A 250 -20.12 29.59 20.18
N TYR A 251 -19.38 30.64 19.84
CA TYR A 251 -19.95 31.99 19.69
C TYR A 251 -21.21 32.02 18.81
N ILE A 252 -21.21 31.22 17.75
CA ILE A 252 -22.28 31.20 16.74
C ILE A 252 -23.64 30.80 17.36
N ASP A 253 -23.62 29.94 18.37
CA ASP A 253 -24.82 29.50 19.09
C ASP A 253 -24.94 30.22 20.45
N HIS A 254 -24.42 31.45 20.56
CA HIS A 254 -24.41 32.23 21.80
C HIS A 254 -23.80 31.45 22.98
N TYR A 255 -22.69 30.74 22.72
CA TYR A 255 -22.02 29.86 23.68
C TYR A 255 -22.84 28.66 24.17
N GLN A 256 -23.93 28.31 23.46
CA GLN A 256 -24.67 27.07 23.68
C GLN A 256 -24.17 25.96 22.76
N MET A 257 -24.31 24.71 23.22
CA MET A 257 -23.89 23.55 22.44
C MET A 257 -24.97 23.08 21.47
N ASN A 258 -24.80 23.41 20.19
CA ASN A 258 -25.60 22.84 19.12
C ASN A 258 -25.04 21.48 18.68
N TRP A 259 -25.64 20.41 19.23
CA TRP A 259 -25.26 19.02 18.92
C TRP A 259 -25.39 18.67 17.43
N TYR A 260 -26.32 19.30 16.70
CA TYR A 260 -26.51 19.06 15.29
C TYR A 260 -25.36 19.64 14.46
N ARG A 261 -24.94 20.89 14.75
CA ARG A 261 -23.78 21.52 14.10
C ARG A 261 -22.49 20.77 14.43
N PHE A 262 -22.28 20.44 15.70
CA PHE A 262 -21.11 19.68 16.14
C PHE A 262 -21.03 18.30 15.46
N GLY A 263 -22.15 17.57 15.41
CA GLY A 263 -22.24 16.28 14.73
C GLY A 263 -21.94 16.37 13.23
N ASN A 264 -22.51 17.37 12.54
CA ASN A 264 -22.25 17.60 11.12
C ASN A 264 -20.78 17.95 10.84
N PHE A 265 -20.17 18.77 11.70
CA PHE A 265 -18.74 19.12 11.57
C PHE A 265 -17.86 17.87 11.66
N ILE A 266 -18.08 17.03 12.69
CA ILE A 266 -17.36 15.76 12.84
C ILE A 266 -17.62 14.82 11.67
N TYR A 267 -18.86 14.76 11.17
CA TYR A 267 -19.23 13.91 10.04
C TYR A 267 -18.42 14.24 8.77
N PHE A 268 -18.30 15.51 8.39
CA PHE A 268 -17.54 15.88 7.19
C PHE A 268 -16.01 15.70 7.36
N ILE A 269 -15.47 15.94 8.56
CA ILE A 269 -14.07 15.62 8.88
C ILE A 269 -13.82 14.10 8.80
N TRP A 270 -14.73 13.30 9.37
CA TRP A 270 -14.66 11.84 9.33
C TRP A 270 -14.73 11.31 7.90
N LEU A 271 -15.64 11.87 7.08
CA LEU A 271 -15.80 11.48 5.69
C LEU A 271 -14.54 11.79 4.86
N ASN A 272 -13.97 12.98 5.03
CA ASN A 272 -12.68 13.36 4.42
C ASN A 272 -11.58 12.37 4.83
N ASN A 273 -11.43 12.10 6.13
CA ASN A 273 -10.39 11.20 6.60
C ASN A 273 -10.54 9.76 6.07
N CYS A 274 -11.76 9.24 5.97
CA CYS A 274 -12.03 7.93 5.37
C CYS A 274 -11.64 7.89 3.89
N PHE A 275 -11.88 8.99 3.16
CA PHE A 275 -11.47 9.15 1.77
C PHE A 275 -9.94 9.15 1.62
N GLN A 276 -9.25 9.99 2.38
CA GLN A 276 -7.78 10.10 2.37
C GLN A 276 -7.10 8.78 2.76
N GLN A 277 -7.61 8.08 3.77
CA GLN A 277 -7.10 6.76 4.16
C GLN A 277 -7.22 5.75 3.02
N SER A 278 -8.33 5.76 2.27
CA SER A 278 -8.58 4.81 1.18
C SER A 278 -7.60 5.03 0.01
N PHE A 279 -7.30 6.30 -0.31
CA PHE A 279 -6.27 6.62 -1.29
C PHE A 279 -4.86 6.27 -0.79
N GLY A 280 -4.57 6.44 0.50
CA GLY A 280 -3.30 6.01 1.10
C GLY A 280 -3.04 4.52 0.89
N TYR A 281 -4.04 3.67 1.15
CA TYR A 281 -3.91 2.23 0.89
C TYR A 281 -3.72 1.91 -0.60
N LEU A 282 -4.44 2.61 -1.49
CA LEU A 282 -4.30 2.44 -2.93
C LEU A 282 -2.88 2.77 -3.41
N ILE A 283 -2.34 3.92 -3.00
CA ILE A 283 -1.00 4.38 -3.39
C ILE A 283 0.07 3.42 -2.87
N CYS A 284 -0.06 2.96 -1.62
CA CYS A 284 0.85 1.98 -1.04
C CYS A 284 0.90 0.67 -1.85
N LEU A 285 -0.23 0.22 -2.41
CA LEU A 285 -0.28 -0.97 -3.24
C LEU A 285 0.35 -0.76 -4.63
N ILE A 286 0.13 0.40 -5.24
CA ILE A 286 0.74 0.76 -6.53
C ILE A 286 2.27 0.78 -6.42
N PHE A 287 2.81 1.33 -5.33
CA PHE A 287 4.24 1.42 -5.07
C PHE A 287 4.72 0.41 -4.02
N LEU A 288 4.29 -0.85 -4.16
CA LEU A 288 4.69 -1.93 -3.27
C LEU A 288 6.22 -1.99 -3.12
N ASP A 289 6.71 -2.20 -1.90
CA ASP A 289 8.13 -2.22 -1.50
C ASP A 289 8.89 -0.88 -1.62
N LYS A 290 8.28 0.19 -2.15
CA LYS A 290 8.86 1.54 -2.29
C LYS A 290 8.10 2.60 -1.48
N VAL A 291 8.20 2.50 -0.15
CA VAL A 291 7.45 3.34 0.80
C VAL A 291 7.71 4.83 0.61
N GLU A 292 8.97 5.22 0.39
CA GLU A 292 9.35 6.63 0.22
C GLU A 292 8.64 7.27 -0.97
N VAL A 293 8.55 6.53 -2.08
CA VAL A 293 7.84 6.97 -3.29
C VAL A 293 6.33 7.03 -3.04
N ALA A 294 5.78 6.07 -2.29
CA ALA A 294 4.38 6.11 -1.89
C ALA A 294 4.04 7.35 -1.06
N VAL A 295 4.84 7.68 -0.04
CA VAL A 295 4.64 8.85 0.82
C VAL A 295 4.77 10.16 0.04
N LEU A 296 5.80 10.29 -0.80
CA LEU A 296 6.00 11.49 -1.62
C LEU A 296 4.85 11.67 -2.62
N THR A 297 4.39 10.58 -3.24
CA THR A 297 3.23 10.62 -4.13
C THR A 297 1.96 10.98 -3.37
N SER A 298 1.80 10.50 -2.13
CA SER A 298 0.67 10.88 -1.29
C SER A 298 0.63 12.38 -1.01
N TYR A 299 1.77 12.96 -0.64
CA TYR A 299 1.88 14.41 -0.43
C TYR A 299 1.49 15.22 -1.68
N LEU A 300 2.01 14.84 -2.85
CA LEU A 300 1.69 15.52 -4.10
C LEU A 300 0.20 15.43 -4.45
N LEU A 301 -0.42 14.27 -4.21
CA LEU A 301 -1.83 14.05 -4.53
C LEU A 301 -2.76 14.90 -3.66
N VAL A 302 -2.51 15.00 -2.34
CA VAL A 302 -3.33 15.86 -1.47
C VAL A 302 -3.21 17.33 -1.86
N ILE A 303 -2.00 17.81 -2.16
CA ILE A 303 -1.82 19.20 -2.63
C ILE A 303 -2.56 19.43 -3.94
N SER A 304 -2.50 18.47 -4.86
CA SER A 304 -3.22 18.53 -6.13
C SER A 304 -4.73 18.57 -5.92
N GLU A 305 -5.25 17.81 -4.97
CA GLU A 305 -6.65 17.81 -4.57
C GLU A 305 -7.10 19.18 -4.04
N GLN A 306 -6.26 19.88 -3.26
CA GLN A 306 -6.63 21.17 -2.67
C GLN A 306 -7.03 22.23 -3.71
N PHE A 307 -6.46 22.19 -4.92
CA PHE A 307 -6.85 23.10 -6.00
C PHE A 307 -8.32 22.97 -6.43
N PHE A 308 -8.96 21.84 -6.12
CA PHE A 308 -10.33 21.53 -6.50
C PHE A 308 -11.35 21.70 -5.37
N THR A 309 -10.89 21.95 -4.13
CA THR A 309 -11.75 22.08 -2.94
C THR A 309 -12.52 23.41 -2.88
N GLY A 310 -12.14 24.42 -3.67
CA GLY A 310 -12.77 25.74 -3.67
C GLY A 310 -12.19 26.74 -2.67
N TYR A 311 -11.31 26.34 -1.75
CA TYR A 311 -10.76 27.24 -0.73
C TYR A 311 -9.74 28.26 -1.26
N MET A 312 -8.79 27.84 -2.10
CA MET A 312 -7.80 28.76 -2.68
C MET A 312 -8.32 29.47 -3.93
N PHE A 313 -8.89 28.68 -4.84
CA PHE A 313 -9.47 29.14 -6.09
C PHE A 313 -10.78 28.40 -6.27
N ASN A 314 -11.78 29.07 -6.85
CA ASN A 314 -13.01 28.40 -7.26
C ASN A 314 -12.89 28.03 -8.74
N PRO A 315 -12.39 26.81 -9.09
CA PRO A 315 -12.12 26.43 -10.47
C PRO A 315 -13.40 26.41 -11.32
N TYR A 316 -14.56 26.25 -10.68
CA TYR A 316 -15.88 26.24 -11.32
C TYR A 316 -16.32 27.64 -11.80
N LYS A 317 -15.76 28.72 -11.23
CA LYS A 317 -15.97 30.10 -11.69
C LYS A 317 -14.91 30.54 -12.73
N MET A 318 -13.84 29.76 -12.94
CA MET A 318 -12.75 30.11 -13.85
C MET A 318 -13.06 29.69 -15.29
N LYS A 319 -13.18 30.67 -16.19
CA LYS A 319 -13.53 30.47 -17.61
C LYS A 319 -12.56 29.58 -18.40
N ASN A 320 -11.29 29.50 -17.99
CA ASN A 320 -10.22 28.83 -18.75
C ASN A 320 -9.84 27.44 -18.19
N MET A 321 -10.55 26.91 -17.20
CA MET A 321 -10.22 25.58 -16.66
C MET A 321 -10.64 24.45 -17.62
N PRO A 322 -9.76 23.48 -17.93
CA PRO A 322 -10.11 22.38 -18.82
C PRO A 322 -11.23 21.51 -18.23
N SER A 323 -12.25 21.23 -19.05
CA SER A 323 -13.45 20.48 -18.63
C SER A 323 -13.17 19.06 -18.12
N LEU A 324 -12.06 18.44 -18.56
CA LEU A 324 -11.64 17.12 -18.09
C LEU A 324 -11.31 17.11 -16.59
N PHE A 325 -10.56 18.12 -16.12
CA PHE A 325 -10.17 18.21 -14.71
C PHE A 325 -11.37 18.50 -13.81
N LEU A 326 -12.31 19.33 -14.27
CA LEU A 326 -13.55 19.60 -13.55
C LEU A 326 -14.41 18.34 -13.40
N ARG A 327 -14.58 17.57 -14.49
CA ARG A 327 -15.31 16.29 -14.44
C ARG A 327 -14.63 15.27 -13.52
N LEU A 328 -13.29 15.23 -13.52
CA LEU A 328 -12.55 14.34 -12.62
C LEU A 328 -12.75 14.73 -11.15
N SER A 329 -12.73 16.03 -10.86
CA SER A 329 -13.01 16.58 -9.53
C SER A 329 -14.42 16.26 -9.06
N GLU A 330 -15.42 16.44 -9.93
CA GLU A 330 -16.82 16.09 -9.65
C GLU A 330 -16.99 14.57 -9.42
N LEU A 331 -16.35 13.76 -10.26
CA LEU A 331 -16.38 12.30 -10.15
C LEU A 331 -15.76 11.82 -8.83
N LEU A 332 -14.65 12.42 -8.40
CA LEU A 332 -13.97 12.08 -7.15
C LEU A 332 -14.57 12.81 -5.93
N SER A 333 -15.46 13.77 -6.15
CA SER A 333 -16.19 14.53 -5.13
C SER A 333 -15.27 15.32 -4.18
N PHE A 334 -14.18 15.90 -4.69
CA PHE A 334 -13.20 16.64 -3.88
C PHE A 334 -13.78 17.86 -3.14
N LYS A 335 -14.81 18.50 -3.71
CA LYS A 335 -15.46 19.68 -3.13
C LYS A 335 -16.46 19.35 -2.00
N THR A 336 -16.91 18.09 -1.90
CA THR A 336 -17.99 17.70 -0.99
C THR A 336 -17.65 17.94 0.49
N SER A 337 -16.43 17.62 0.92
CA SER A 337 -16.02 17.81 2.31
C SER A 337 -15.89 19.28 2.69
N SER A 338 -15.37 20.13 1.79
CA SER A 338 -15.27 21.57 2.02
C SER A 338 -16.64 22.24 2.02
N ASP A 339 -17.51 21.88 1.07
CA ASP A 339 -18.89 22.38 1.01
C ASP A 339 -19.69 22.02 2.26
N GLY A 340 -19.52 20.79 2.77
CA GLY A 340 -20.15 20.35 4.00
C GLY A 340 -19.69 21.12 5.24
N LEU A 341 -18.40 21.43 5.35
CA LEU A 341 -17.87 22.23 6.47
C LEU A 341 -18.32 23.69 6.40
N MET A 342 -18.32 24.28 5.20
CA MET A 342 -18.82 25.64 4.99
C MET A 342 -20.33 25.72 5.27
N TYR A 343 -21.10 24.73 4.81
CA TYR A 343 -22.53 24.58 5.13
C TYR A 343 -22.79 24.50 6.64
N THR A 344 -21.99 23.70 7.34
CA THR A 344 -22.16 23.48 8.79
C THR A 344 -22.03 24.78 9.59
N ILE A 345 -21.09 25.64 9.22
CA ILE A 345 -20.81 26.89 9.94
C ILE A 345 -21.70 28.05 9.47
N TYR A 346 -21.90 28.19 8.17
CA TYR A 346 -22.52 29.40 7.58
C TYR A 346 -23.98 29.24 7.15
N ALA A 347 -24.53 28.01 7.14
CA ALA A 347 -25.93 27.78 6.75
C ALA A 347 -26.83 27.37 7.93
N LEU A 348 -26.38 26.42 8.74
CA LEU A 348 -27.22 25.83 9.80
C LEU A 348 -27.61 26.89 10.83
N ASN A 349 -28.91 27.14 11.00
CA ASN A 349 -29.50 28.02 12.02
C ASN A 349 -28.89 29.43 12.10
N ARG A 350 -28.35 29.96 10.99
CA ARG A 350 -27.81 31.33 10.93
C ARG A 350 -28.75 32.31 10.21
N CYS A 351 -29.34 31.88 9.10
CA CYS A 351 -30.32 32.68 8.37
C CYS A 351 -31.67 31.96 8.50
N GLU A 352 -32.52 32.40 9.43
CA GLU A 352 -33.76 31.70 9.81
C GLU A 352 -34.94 31.93 8.83
N ASP A 353 -34.87 32.97 7.99
CA ASP A 353 -35.93 33.29 7.02
C ASP A 353 -35.64 32.73 5.63
N GLU A 354 -36.67 32.24 4.92
CA GLU A 354 -36.60 31.79 3.52
C GLU A 354 -36.09 32.90 2.56
N THR A 355 -36.10 34.16 3.00
CA THR A 355 -35.68 35.37 2.29
C THR A 355 -34.24 35.80 2.58
N ASN A 356 -33.53 35.11 3.48
CA ASN A 356 -32.17 35.47 3.89
C ASN A 356 -31.15 34.43 3.38
N VAL A 357 -30.20 34.86 2.54
CA VAL A 357 -29.13 34.00 2.02
C VAL A 357 -27.77 34.44 2.57
N SER A 358 -26.94 33.45 2.90
CA SER A 358 -25.55 33.70 3.33
C SER A 358 -24.68 34.03 2.13
N PHE A 359 -24.11 35.25 2.09
CA PHE A 359 -23.24 35.67 0.98
C PHE A 359 -21.98 34.78 0.87
N VAL A 360 -21.54 34.19 1.98
CA VAL A 360 -20.37 33.32 2.04
C VAL A 360 -20.60 32.01 1.29
N LEU A 361 -21.81 31.45 1.40
CA LEU A 361 -22.18 30.21 0.71
C LEU A 361 -22.32 30.43 -0.79
N ASP A 362 -22.89 31.56 -1.21
CA ASP A 362 -23.03 31.93 -2.62
C ASP A 362 -21.66 32.23 -3.27
N ASP A 363 -20.78 32.92 -2.54
CA ASP A 363 -19.42 33.18 -2.99
C ASP A 363 -18.60 31.88 -3.13
N PHE A 364 -18.75 30.95 -2.18
CA PHE A 364 -18.12 29.63 -2.27
C PHE A 364 -18.81 28.70 -3.30
N GLY A 365 -20.05 29.00 -3.67
CA GLY A 365 -20.87 28.23 -4.60
C GLY A 365 -21.36 26.91 -4.00
N VAL A 366 -21.79 26.94 -2.73
CA VAL A 366 -22.38 25.78 -2.03
C VAL A 366 -23.88 25.74 -2.32
N ASN A 367 -24.37 24.61 -2.83
CA ASN A 367 -25.80 24.39 -2.96
C ASN A 367 -26.34 23.64 -1.74
N VAL A 368 -27.01 24.37 -0.84
CA VAL A 368 -27.58 23.86 0.42
C VAL A 368 -28.43 22.59 0.22
N LYS A 369 -29.14 22.47 -0.91
CA LYS A 369 -30.03 21.33 -1.18
C LYS A 369 -29.29 20.05 -1.58
N THR A 370 -28.06 20.15 -2.07
CA THR A 370 -27.30 18.99 -2.58
C THR A 370 -26.25 18.48 -1.62
N VAL A 371 -25.87 19.24 -0.58
CA VAL A 371 -24.77 18.90 0.35
C VAL A 371 -24.78 17.44 0.85
N TYR A 372 -25.94 16.93 1.28
CA TYR A 372 -26.05 15.54 1.77
C TYR A 372 -26.14 14.49 0.64
N ASN A 373 -26.62 14.86 -0.55
CA ASN A 373 -26.55 13.97 -1.72
C ASN A 373 -25.10 13.85 -2.19
N ASP A 374 -24.36 14.95 -2.16
CA ASP A 374 -22.94 15.00 -2.52
C ASP A 374 -22.11 14.15 -1.53
N SER A 375 -22.44 14.17 -0.24
CA SER A 375 -21.80 13.30 0.76
C SER A 375 -22.05 11.80 0.49
N TYR A 376 -23.21 11.44 -0.05
CA TYR A 376 -23.49 10.07 -0.48
C TYR A 376 -22.62 9.63 -1.67
N PHE A 377 -22.38 10.51 -2.65
CA PHE A 377 -21.45 10.23 -3.74
C PHE A 377 -20.01 10.01 -3.24
N LEU A 378 -19.55 10.82 -2.28
CA LEU A 378 -18.24 10.62 -1.66
C LEU A 378 -18.13 9.27 -0.93
N MET A 379 -19.19 8.83 -0.23
CA MET A 379 -19.22 7.49 0.37
C MET A 379 -19.11 6.36 -0.67
N ILE A 380 -19.80 6.50 -1.81
CA ILE A 380 -19.66 5.54 -2.92
C ILE A 380 -18.21 5.51 -3.42
N ASN A 381 -17.58 6.67 -3.60
CA ASN A 381 -16.19 6.76 -4.05
C ASN A 381 -15.22 6.08 -3.08
N ILE A 382 -15.42 6.24 -1.77
CA ILE A 382 -14.63 5.53 -0.75
C ILE A 382 -14.72 4.01 -0.95
N ILE A 383 -15.93 3.48 -1.15
CA ILE A 383 -16.14 2.05 -1.39
C ILE A 383 -15.47 1.61 -2.69
N LEU A 384 -15.61 2.37 -3.77
CA LEU A 384 -15.00 2.07 -5.07
C LEU A 384 -13.46 2.04 -5.00
N VAL A 385 -12.84 3.00 -4.33
CA VAL A 385 -11.38 3.05 -4.13
C VAL A 385 -10.89 1.86 -3.29
N ARG A 386 -11.65 1.46 -2.26
CA ARG A 386 -11.35 0.26 -1.47
C ARG A 386 -11.52 -1.03 -2.29
N LEU A 387 -12.52 -1.10 -3.16
CA LEU A 387 -12.67 -2.23 -4.08
C LEU A 387 -11.51 -2.29 -5.08
N LEU A 388 -11.09 -1.15 -5.63
CA LEU A 388 -9.94 -1.06 -6.52
C LEU A 388 -8.65 -1.53 -5.82
N SER A 389 -8.45 -1.13 -4.56
CA SER A 389 -7.33 -1.59 -3.74
C SER A 389 -7.32 -3.12 -3.58
N PHE A 390 -8.49 -3.72 -3.31
CA PHE A 390 -8.62 -5.18 -3.24
C PHE A 390 -8.31 -5.87 -4.57
N ILE A 391 -8.78 -5.32 -5.70
CA ILE A 391 -8.51 -5.83 -7.04
C ILE A 391 -7.00 -5.82 -7.33
N ILE A 392 -6.31 -4.71 -7.01
CA ILE A 392 -4.85 -4.61 -7.18
C ILE A 392 -4.13 -5.64 -6.30
N MET A 393 -4.58 -5.87 -5.06
CA MET A 393 -4.02 -6.93 -4.22
C MET A 393 -4.18 -8.33 -4.83
N ILE A 394 -5.32 -8.62 -5.46
CA ILE A 394 -5.50 -9.89 -6.20
C ILE A 394 -4.45 -10.00 -7.30
N PHE A 395 -4.24 -8.94 -8.10
CA PHE A 395 -3.24 -8.97 -9.17
C PHE A 395 -1.82 -9.20 -8.65
N HIS A 396 -1.42 -8.52 -7.57
CA HIS A 396 -0.07 -8.66 -7.01
C HIS A 396 0.19 -10.02 -6.36
N PHE A 397 -0.75 -10.53 -5.56
CA PHE A 397 -0.49 -11.69 -4.71
C PHE A 397 -1.07 -13.00 -5.24
N SER A 398 -2.16 -12.94 -6.01
CA SER A 398 -2.81 -14.13 -6.52
C SER A 398 -2.30 -14.57 -7.89
N GLY A 399 -1.52 -13.74 -8.60
CA GLY A 399 -0.75 -14.00 -9.83
C GLY A 399 -1.41 -14.97 -10.81
N PHE A 400 -1.87 -14.49 -11.98
CA PHE A 400 -2.55 -15.26 -13.04
C PHE A 400 -2.20 -16.75 -12.99
N ILE A 401 -3.20 -17.56 -12.63
CA ILE A 401 -3.11 -19.00 -12.46
C ILE A 401 -2.52 -19.61 -13.73
N LYS A 402 -1.20 -19.81 -13.76
CA LYS A 402 -0.59 -20.71 -14.73
C LYS A 402 -0.86 -22.10 -14.18
N THR A 403 -2.00 -22.68 -14.56
CA THR A 403 -2.19 -24.12 -14.48
C THR A 403 -1.15 -24.75 -15.40
N ILE A 404 0.00 -25.11 -14.82
CA ILE A 404 0.99 -25.91 -15.52
C ILE A 404 0.41 -27.33 -15.54
N ASN A 405 -0.08 -27.75 -16.69
CA ASN A 405 -0.47 -29.15 -16.91
C ASN A 405 0.82 -29.97 -17.02
N PHE A 406 1.06 -30.83 -16.03
CA PHE A 406 2.19 -31.74 -16.08
C PHE A 406 1.87 -32.89 -17.04
N LYS A 407 2.83 -33.26 -17.89
CA LYS A 407 2.75 -34.46 -18.72
C LYS A 407 3.40 -35.63 -18.00
N LYS A 408 2.79 -36.82 -18.12
CA LYS A 408 3.37 -38.06 -17.58
C LYS A 408 4.61 -38.41 -18.39
N SER A 409 5.74 -38.63 -17.71
CA SER A 409 6.92 -39.22 -18.33
C SER A 409 6.64 -40.69 -18.62
N THR A 410 6.93 -41.17 -19.83
CA THR A 410 6.86 -42.59 -20.18
C THR A 410 8.26 -43.20 -20.17
N LYS A 411 8.38 -44.52 -19.96
CA LYS A 411 9.65 -45.27 -20.04
C LYS A 411 10.38 -45.16 -21.38
N SER A 412 9.70 -44.67 -22.42
CA SER A 412 10.24 -44.48 -23.76
C SER A 412 10.70 -43.05 -24.03
N ASP A 413 10.57 -42.13 -23.05
CA ASP A 413 11.03 -40.76 -23.22
C ASP A 413 12.55 -40.77 -23.26
N SER A 414 13.13 -40.34 -24.39
CA SER A 414 14.58 -40.27 -24.54
C SER A 414 15.18 -39.31 -23.50
N ILE A 415 16.34 -39.69 -22.96
CA ILE A 415 17.14 -38.84 -22.07
C ILE A 415 17.31 -37.47 -22.73
N LYS A 416 16.75 -36.43 -22.10
CA LYS A 416 16.99 -35.05 -22.53
C LYS A 416 18.40 -34.67 -22.11
N SER A 417 19.29 -34.52 -23.10
CA SER A 417 20.64 -34.04 -22.87
C SER A 417 20.63 -32.61 -22.32
N ILE A 418 21.63 -32.31 -21.50
CA ILE A 418 21.82 -30.97 -20.97
C ILE A 418 22.26 -30.07 -22.12
N ASN A 419 21.53 -28.97 -22.35
CA ASN A 419 21.92 -27.99 -23.36
C ASN A 419 23.04 -27.11 -22.79
N TYR A 420 24.28 -27.39 -23.20
CA TYR A 420 25.47 -26.65 -22.80
C TYR A 420 25.74 -25.38 -23.65
N GLY A 421 24.88 -25.07 -24.63
CA GLY A 421 25.10 -24.03 -25.64
C GLY A 421 26.06 -24.45 -26.76
N GLU A 422 26.00 -23.80 -27.92
CA GLU A 422 26.94 -24.06 -29.03
C GLU A 422 28.39 -23.76 -28.63
N LEU A 423 29.23 -24.78 -28.69
CA LEU A 423 30.69 -24.66 -28.61
C LEU A 423 31.25 -24.52 -30.03
N SER A 424 31.18 -23.33 -30.61
CA SER A 424 32.02 -23.00 -31.75
C SER A 424 33.09 -21.99 -31.33
N SER A 425 34.34 -22.47 -31.34
CA SER A 425 35.59 -21.70 -31.38
C SER A 425 35.72 -20.55 -30.38
N SER A 426 36.22 -20.86 -29.19
CA SER A 426 37.04 -19.91 -28.45
C SER A 426 38.18 -20.72 -27.84
N GLU A 427 39.25 -20.86 -28.62
CA GLU A 427 40.58 -21.10 -28.05
C GLU A 427 40.82 -20.13 -26.89
N GLU A 428 41.62 -20.59 -25.94
CA GLU A 428 42.12 -19.91 -24.75
C GLU A 428 42.30 -18.39 -24.92
N ASN A 429 41.21 -17.65 -24.76
CA ASN A 429 41.27 -16.25 -24.43
C ASN A 429 40.91 -16.17 -22.97
N ILE A 430 41.91 -15.82 -22.16
CA ILE A 430 41.72 -15.14 -20.89
C ILE A 430 40.98 -13.84 -21.23
N GLU A 431 39.67 -13.94 -21.46
CA GLU A 431 38.80 -12.78 -21.58
C GLU A 431 38.82 -12.09 -20.23
N ASN A 432 39.44 -10.92 -20.19
CA ASN A 432 39.43 -10.00 -19.06
C ASN A 432 37.99 -9.87 -18.52
N LEU A 433 37.75 -10.52 -17.38
CA LEU A 433 36.50 -10.61 -16.61
C LEU A 433 35.94 -9.25 -16.13
N ASN A 434 36.54 -8.14 -16.51
CA ASN A 434 36.14 -6.79 -16.09
C ASN A 434 35.13 -6.11 -17.04
N LYS A 435 34.80 -6.68 -18.21
CA LYS A 435 33.98 -5.97 -19.22
C LYS A 435 32.60 -6.53 -19.53
N THR A 436 32.21 -7.69 -19.02
CA THR A 436 30.82 -8.17 -19.09
C THR A 436 30.12 -7.98 -17.76
N VAL A 437 30.09 -6.73 -17.29
CA VAL A 437 29.25 -6.34 -16.15
C VAL A 437 27.81 -6.31 -16.63
N ARG A 438 27.14 -7.46 -16.56
CA ARG A 438 25.69 -7.49 -16.40
C ARG A 438 25.39 -6.61 -15.19
N ILE A 439 24.63 -5.54 -15.37
CA ILE A 439 24.14 -4.72 -14.27
C ILE A 439 23.23 -5.64 -13.45
N LYS A 440 23.74 -6.08 -12.29
CA LYS A 440 23.00 -6.91 -11.34
C LYS A 440 21.89 -6.06 -10.74
N LYS A 441 20.70 -6.64 -10.59
CA LYS A 441 19.59 -5.94 -9.92
C LYS A 441 19.94 -5.75 -8.44
N GLU A 442 19.38 -4.73 -7.78
CA GLU A 442 19.66 -4.45 -6.36
C GLU A 442 19.41 -5.67 -5.45
N GLU A 443 18.39 -6.49 -5.76
CA GLU A 443 18.13 -7.74 -5.03
C GLU A 443 19.25 -8.78 -5.21
N GLU A 444 19.87 -8.83 -6.39
CA GLU A 444 21.01 -9.71 -6.67
C GLU A 444 22.28 -9.20 -5.97
N LEU A 445 22.48 -7.88 -5.90
CA LEU A 445 23.59 -7.26 -5.16
C LEU A 445 23.43 -7.48 -3.65
N GLY A 446 22.22 -7.32 -3.12
CA GLY A 446 21.92 -7.60 -1.72
C GLY A 446 22.11 -9.07 -1.35
N PHE A 447 21.71 -10.00 -2.23
CA PHE A 447 21.97 -11.43 -2.04
C PHE A 447 23.46 -11.77 -2.18
N GLU A 448 24.18 -11.12 -3.10
CA GLU A 448 25.62 -11.29 -3.27
C GLU A 448 26.40 -10.80 -2.05
N ASP A 449 26.08 -9.62 -1.53
CA ASP A 449 26.70 -9.11 -0.29
C ASP A 449 26.32 -9.96 0.92
N PHE A 450 25.08 -10.48 0.97
CA PHE A 450 24.69 -11.45 1.98
C PHE A 450 25.50 -12.75 1.92
N SER A 451 25.83 -13.23 0.71
CA SER A 451 26.49 -14.52 0.44
C SER A 451 28.02 -14.45 0.41
N ARG A 452 28.61 -13.26 0.26
CA ARG A 452 30.03 -13.06 -0.08
C ARG A 452 31.05 -13.67 0.86
N ASN A 453 30.66 -14.13 2.05
CA ASN A 453 31.51 -14.89 2.97
C ASN A 453 30.74 -16.00 3.71
N LYS A 454 29.62 -16.46 3.14
CA LYS A 454 28.73 -17.44 3.79
C LYS A 454 28.47 -18.61 2.85
N ILE A 455 28.67 -19.83 3.35
CA ILE A 455 28.14 -21.03 2.71
C ILE A 455 26.64 -21.04 3.03
N ILE A 456 25.82 -20.69 2.03
CA ILE A 456 24.38 -20.72 2.16
C ILE A 456 23.92 -22.15 1.89
N VAL A 457 23.62 -22.88 2.96
CA VAL A 457 22.88 -24.14 2.89
C VAL A 457 21.41 -23.78 3.00
N ALA A 458 20.70 -23.85 1.87
CA ALA A 458 19.24 -23.73 1.85
C ALA A 458 18.61 -25.09 2.11
N TRP A 459 17.61 -25.13 3.00
CA TRP A 459 16.84 -26.30 3.38
C TRP A 459 15.55 -26.38 2.58
#